data_AF-A0A317EPP7-F1
#
_entry.id   AF-A0A317EPP7-F1
#
_cell.length_a   1.000
_cell.length_b   1.000
_cell.length_c   1.000
_cell.angle_alpha   90.00
_cell.angle_beta   90.00
_cell.angle_gamma   90.00
#
_symmetry.space_group_name_H-M   'P 1'
#
loop_
_entity.id
_entity.type
_entity.pdbx_description
1 polymer ?
#
loop_
_entity_poly.entity_id
_entity_poly.type
_entity_poly.pdbx_seq_one_letter_code
_entity_poly.pdbx_strand_id
1 'polypeptide(L)'
;MENSSNMDLASSAGDENQNYLSATSFSQRLDYLEDWIKNERKLSRLADNREKIGFEYTCPLLLNTEEQANPLMILKNFFSAHDLLEVKSWLKIWFKTALTENIKYENGSELLFFHNQLIQLFNSGYQIAQNGNSAMEANLIPHLQSEESLISCLDDAERENPIKYLKATLNLPNIIDLRFGMQEWLYSALSVRSSINEYDTKFIFIQFELLEKLVEAMFLIHAATSKK
;
A
#
# COMPACT_ATOMS: atom_id res chain seq x y z
N MET A 1 -24.64 -40.75 22.76
CA MET A 1 -23.47 -40.37 23.58
C MET A 1 -22.25 -40.54 22.70
N GLU A 2 -21.57 -39.41 22.47
CA GLU A 2 -20.13 -39.22 22.15
C GLU A 2 -19.58 -39.92 20.89
N ASN A 3 -19.28 -39.17 19.81
CA ASN A 3 -18.13 -38.27 19.53
C ASN A 3 -16.88 -38.98 18.97
N SER A 4 -16.44 -38.44 17.82
CA SER A 4 -15.05 -38.21 17.39
C SER A 4 -14.19 -39.34 16.77
N SER A 5 -13.89 -39.16 15.48
CA SER A 5 -12.51 -39.17 14.92
C SER A 5 -12.56 -38.65 13.47
N ASN A 6 -12.17 -37.38 13.24
CA ASN A 6 -10.94 -36.91 12.57
C ASN A 6 -10.66 -37.65 11.25
N MET A 7 -10.79 -37.04 10.07
CA MET A 7 -10.20 -35.80 9.55
C MET A 7 -8.67 -35.87 9.49
N ASP A 8 -8.19 -36.38 8.35
CA ASP A 8 -6.87 -36.12 7.80
C ASP A 8 -7.04 -35.99 6.28
N LEU A 9 -6.73 -34.82 5.73
CA LEU A 9 -6.11 -34.66 4.41
C LEU A 9 -5.79 -33.19 4.11
N ALA A 10 -4.49 -32.97 3.92
CA ALA A 10 -3.86 -32.00 3.03
C ALA A 10 -3.86 -30.52 3.44
N SER A 11 -2.91 -30.20 4.34
CA SER A 11 -2.09 -28.98 4.29
C SER A 11 -0.99 -29.17 3.24
N SER A 12 -0.97 -28.36 2.18
CA SER A 12 0.22 -27.97 1.39
C SER A 12 -0.20 -27.14 0.17
N ALA A 13 -0.24 -25.81 0.30
CA ALA A 13 -0.34 -24.88 -0.83
C ALA A 13 0.12 -23.44 -0.45
N GLY A 14 0.93 -23.27 0.60
CA GLY A 14 1.15 -21.95 1.21
C GLY A 14 2.47 -21.25 0.91
N ASP A 15 3.52 -21.96 0.51
CA ASP A 15 4.90 -21.43 0.68
C ASP A 15 5.68 -21.10 -0.61
N GLU A 16 5.19 -21.48 -1.80
CA GLU A 16 6.01 -21.37 -3.01
C GLU A 16 5.93 -20.03 -3.76
N ASN A 17 4.92 -19.18 -3.49
CA ASN A 17 4.69 -17.98 -4.31
C ASN A 17 5.51 -16.74 -3.91
N GLN A 18 6.07 -16.68 -2.70
CA GLN A 18 6.66 -15.43 -2.17
C GLN A 18 8.09 -15.17 -2.65
N ASN A 19 8.82 -16.19 -3.12
CA ASN A 19 10.20 -16.05 -3.60
C ASN A 19 10.34 -15.81 -5.12
N TYR A 20 9.24 -15.83 -5.88
CA TYR A 20 9.31 -15.77 -7.34
C TYR A 20 9.53 -14.36 -7.89
N LEU A 21 8.99 -13.31 -7.25
CA LEU A 21 8.95 -11.98 -7.87
C LEU A 21 10.29 -11.23 -7.86
N SER A 22 11.19 -11.51 -6.90
CA SER A 22 12.55 -10.96 -6.89
C SER A 22 13.42 -11.49 -8.03
N ALA A 23 13.10 -12.66 -8.57
CA ALA A 23 13.83 -13.36 -9.65
C ALA A 23 13.15 -13.27 -11.03
N THR A 24 11.98 -12.64 -11.15
CA THR A 24 11.21 -12.58 -12.41
C THR A 24 11.63 -11.42 -13.31
N SER A 25 11.58 -11.67 -14.62
CA SER A 25 11.82 -10.66 -15.67
C SER A 25 10.72 -9.59 -15.70
N PHE A 26 11.04 -8.40 -16.22
CA PHE A 26 10.07 -7.30 -16.35
C PHE A 26 8.80 -7.72 -17.12
N SER A 27 8.95 -8.54 -18.17
CA SER A 27 7.82 -9.06 -18.95
C SER A 27 6.85 -9.88 -18.09
N GLN A 28 7.38 -10.79 -17.26
CA GLN A 28 6.57 -11.61 -16.36
C GLN A 28 5.84 -10.77 -15.31
N ARG A 29 6.46 -9.68 -14.84
CA ARG A 29 5.81 -8.75 -13.92
C ARG A 29 4.70 -7.95 -14.61
N LEU A 30 4.85 -7.65 -15.90
CA LEU A 30 3.84 -6.97 -16.71
C LEU A 30 2.63 -7.89 -16.96
N ASP A 31 2.86 -9.16 -17.32
CA ASP A 31 1.80 -10.16 -17.49
C ASP A 31 1.01 -10.36 -16.18
N TYR A 32 1.73 -10.41 -15.06
CA TYR A 32 1.13 -10.44 -13.72
C TYR A 32 0.27 -9.21 -13.43
N LEU A 33 0.75 -8.03 -13.82
CA LEU A 33 0.02 -6.76 -13.70
C LEU A 33 -1.30 -6.81 -14.47
N GLU A 34 -1.28 -7.33 -15.71
CA GLU A 34 -2.46 -7.46 -16.56
C GLU A 34 -3.49 -8.45 -15.99
N ASP A 35 -3.04 -9.59 -15.50
CA ASP A 35 -3.93 -10.59 -14.92
C ASP A 35 -4.51 -10.14 -13.58
N TRP A 36 -3.74 -9.41 -12.76
CA TRP A 36 -4.27 -8.76 -11.57
C TRP A 36 -5.33 -7.70 -11.92
N ILE A 37 -5.09 -6.83 -12.92
CA ILE A 37 -6.08 -5.85 -13.40
C ILE A 37 -7.39 -6.55 -13.83
N LYS A 38 -7.28 -7.65 -14.58
CA LYS A 38 -8.47 -8.41 -15.00
C LYS A 38 -9.23 -8.95 -13.80
N ASN A 39 -8.53 -9.46 -12.79
CA ASN A 39 -9.15 -9.98 -11.58
C ASN A 39 -9.77 -8.88 -10.72
N GLU A 40 -9.10 -7.75 -10.54
CA GLU A 40 -9.61 -6.59 -9.79
C GLU A 40 -10.88 -6.04 -10.45
N ARG A 41 -10.87 -5.86 -11.78
CA ARG A 41 -12.06 -5.45 -12.57
C ARG A 41 -13.20 -6.46 -12.44
N LYS A 42 -12.91 -7.75 -12.26
CA LYS A 42 -13.90 -8.79 -12.01
C LYS A 42 -14.45 -8.69 -10.59
N LEU A 43 -13.61 -8.44 -9.58
CA LEU A 43 -14.02 -8.24 -8.19
C LEU A 43 -14.88 -6.98 -8.03
N SER A 44 -14.54 -5.87 -8.69
CA SER A 44 -15.36 -4.65 -8.68
C SER A 44 -16.77 -4.86 -9.25
N ARG A 45 -16.93 -5.83 -10.17
CA ARG A 45 -18.24 -6.23 -10.73
C ARG A 45 -19.04 -7.14 -9.80
N LEU A 46 -18.40 -7.79 -8.83
CA LEU A 46 -19.03 -8.69 -7.85
C LEU A 46 -19.49 -7.94 -6.60
N ALA A 47 -20.08 -6.75 -6.78
CA ALA A 47 -20.43 -5.78 -5.73
C ALA A 47 -21.15 -6.39 -4.50
N ASP A 48 -21.83 -7.51 -4.67
CA ASP A 48 -22.62 -8.19 -3.64
C ASP A 48 -21.82 -9.01 -2.59
N ASN A 49 -20.49 -9.14 -2.72
CA ASN A 49 -19.67 -9.98 -1.80
C ASN A 49 -18.53 -9.24 -1.06
N ARG A 50 -18.53 -7.90 -1.01
CA ARG A 50 -17.44 -7.10 -0.40
C ARG A 50 -17.13 -7.46 1.06
N GLU A 51 -18.09 -7.98 1.82
CA GLU A 51 -17.91 -8.28 3.26
C GLU A 51 -17.02 -9.50 3.56
N LYS A 52 -16.74 -10.37 2.58
CA LYS A 52 -15.90 -11.57 2.75
C LYS A 52 -14.50 -11.45 2.15
N ILE A 53 -14.18 -10.30 1.57
CA ILE A 53 -12.92 -10.08 0.85
C ILE A 53 -11.90 -9.50 1.85
N GLY A 54 -10.94 -10.30 2.30
CA GLY A 54 -9.81 -9.77 3.08
C GLY A 54 -8.87 -8.90 2.24
N PHE A 55 -7.96 -8.19 2.90
CA PHE A 55 -6.92 -7.39 2.23
C PHE A 55 -6.12 -8.22 1.22
N GLU A 56 -5.86 -9.47 1.57
CA GLU A 56 -5.13 -10.46 0.79
C GLU A 56 -5.78 -10.81 -0.55
N TYR A 57 -7.09 -10.59 -0.66
CA TYR A 57 -7.84 -10.82 -1.89
C TYR A 57 -7.85 -9.60 -2.83
N THR A 58 -7.26 -8.49 -2.39
CA THR A 58 -7.22 -7.23 -3.16
C THR A 58 -5.82 -6.93 -3.69
N CYS A 59 -4.80 -7.72 -3.34
CA CYS A 59 -3.48 -7.68 -4.00
C CYS A 59 -2.67 -8.92 -3.66
N PRO A 60 -1.95 -9.52 -4.62
CA PRO A 60 -1.15 -10.72 -4.37
C PRO A 60 0.24 -10.41 -3.77
N LEU A 61 0.66 -9.14 -3.72
CA LEU A 61 1.89 -8.70 -3.02
C LEU A 61 1.60 -8.61 -1.52
N LEU A 62 1.64 -9.77 -0.87
CA LEU A 62 1.46 -9.92 0.57
C LEU A 62 2.80 -9.83 1.29
N LEU A 63 2.72 -9.31 2.52
CA LEU A 63 3.79 -9.48 3.49
C LEU A 63 4.02 -10.98 3.71
N ASN A 64 5.28 -11.38 3.84
CA ASN A 64 5.63 -12.73 4.24
C ASN A 64 5.23 -12.99 5.71
N THR A 65 5.31 -14.23 6.19
CA THR A 65 4.88 -14.57 7.56
C THR A 65 5.61 -13.77 8.65
N GLU A 66 6.90 -13.48 8.45
CA GLU A 66 7.69 -12.67 9.39
C GLU A 66 7.25 -11.20 9.39
N GLU A 67 7.02 -10.64 8.20
CA GLU A 67 6.55 -9.28 8.01
C GLU A 67 5.11 -9.09 8.51
N GLN A 68 4.26 -10.12 8.39
CA GLN A 68 2.91 -10.13 8.98
C GLN A 68 2.95 -10.17 10.51
N ALA A 69 3.90 -10.91 11.08
CA ALA A 69 4.10 -10.96 12.52
C ALA A 69 4.67 -9.63 13.07
N ASN A 70 5.41 -8.88 12.24
CA ASN A 70 6.02 -7.61 12.61
C ASN A 70 5.92 -6.54 11.50
N PRO A 71 4.72 -5.96 11.27
CA PRO A 71 4.52 -4.99 10.19
C PRO A 71 5.33 -3.70 10.39
N LEU A 72 5.74 -3.37 11.62
CA LEU A 72 6.62 -2.22 11.88
C LEU A 72 8.00 -2.36 11.23
N MET A 73 8.47 -3.59 11.00
CA MET A 73 9.72 -3.83 10.30
C MET A 73 9.67 -3.28 8.87
N ILE A 74 8.52 -3.35 8.20
CA ILE A 74 8.34 -2.79 6.85
C ILE A 74 8.53 -1.28 6.86
N LEU A 75 7.89 -0.58 7.81
CA LEU A 75 8.06 0.87 7.97
C LEU A 75 9.53 1.22 8.22
N LYS A 76 10.20 0.48 9.11
CA LYS A 76 11.62 0.69 9.40
C LYS A 76 12.50 0.49 8.18
N ASN A 77 12.32 -0.60 7.45
CA ASN A 77 13.10 -0.89 6.26
C ASN A 77 12.88 0.17 5.18
N PHE A 78 11.62 0.53 4.92
CA PHE A 78 11.25 1.53 3.92
C PHE A 78 11.87 2.91 4.24
N PHE A 79 11.66 3.44 5.45
CA PHE A 79 12.16 4.77 5.83
C PHE A 79 13.65 4.79 6.22
N SER A 80 14.30 3.64 6.37
CA SER A 80 15.77 3.57 6.42
C SER A 80 16.42 3.70 5.05
N ALA A 81 15.70 3.34 3.99
CA ALA A 81 16.16 3.42 2.61
C ALA A 81 15.76 4.73 1.93
N HIS A 82 14.67 5.36 2.39
CA HIS A 82 14.07 6.52 1.75
C HIS A 82 13.70 7.59 2.77
N ASP A 83 14.07 8.84 2.50
CA ASP A 83 13.54 9.97 3.27
C ASP A 83 12.15 10.39 2.77
N LEU A 84 11.37 11.04 3.63
CA LEU A 84 9.98 11.42 3.31
C LEU A 84 9.89 12.39 2.12
N LEU A 85 10.88 13.28 1.95
CA LEU A 85 10.88 14.27 0.87
C LEU A 85 11.12 13.59 -0.48
N GLU A 86 12.03 12.63 -0.53
CA GLU A 86 12.30 11.78 -1.70
C GLU A 86 11.03 11.03 -2.13
N VAL A 87 10.35 10.34 -1.19
CA VAL A 87 9.12 9.59 -1.48
C VAL A 87 8.03 10.50 -2.05
N LYS A 88 7.82 11.69 -1.47
CA LYS A 88 6.85 12.68 -1.99
C LYS A 88 7.23 13.19 -3.38
N SER A 89 8.52 13.39 -3.64
CA SER A 89 9.03 13.76 -4.95
C SER A 89 8.71 12.67 -5.99
N TRP A 90 8.96 11.40 -5.66
CA TRP A 90 8.64 10.27 -6.53
C TRP A 90 7.14 10.12 -6.80
N LEU A 91 6.29 10.25 -5.77
CA LEU A 91 4.84 10.28 -5.94
C LEU A 91 4.41 11.39 -6.91
N LYS A 92 4.97 12.59 -6.77
CA LYS A 92 4.66 13.73 -7.64
C LYS A 92 5.11 13.51 -9.08
N ILE A 93 6.28 12.93 -9.30
CA ILE A 93 6.77 12.59 -10.64
C ILE A 93 5.84 11.54 -11.26
N TRP A 94 5.55 10.45 -10.53
CA TRP A 94 4.66 9.40 -10.99
C TRP A 94 3.28 9.94 -11.36
N PHE A 95 2.66 10.74 -10.48
CA PHE A 95 1.38 11.39 -10.74
C PHE A 95 1.39 12.23 -12.01
N LYS A 96 2.39 13.11 -12.18
CA LYS A 96 2.52 13.96 -13.38
C LYS A 96 2.68 13.14 -14.65
N THR A 97 3.49 12.08 -14.61
CA THR A 97 3.68 11.19 -15.74
C THR A 97 2.39 10.45 -16.08
N ALA A 98 1.67 9.91 -15.08
CA ALA A 98 0.39 9.24 -15.29
C ALA A 98 -0.69 10.18 -15.87
N LEU A 99 -0.62 11.48 -15.56
CA LEU A 99 -1.54 12.50 -16.06
C LEU A 99 -1.25 12.93 -17.50
N THR A 100 0.00 12.83 -17.96
CA THR A 100 0.43 13.43 -19.23
C THR A 100 0.53 12.41 -20.35
N GLU A 101 -0.35 12.52 -21.35
CA GLU A 101 -0.24 11.71 -22.56
C GLU A 101 1.09 11.96 -23.29
N ASN A 102 1.54 10.95 -24.05
CA ASN A 102 2.80 10.99 -24.82
C ASN A 102 4.08 11.13 -23.97
N ILE A 103 3.98 11.12 -22.63
CA ILE A 103 5.11 11.00 -21.73
C ILE A 103 5.07 9.61 -21.09
N LYS A 104 6.23 8.98 -20.99
CA LYS A 104 6.41 7.71 -20.28
C LYS A 104 7.44 7.91 -19.19
N TYR A 105 7.27 7.20 -18.07
CA TYR A 105 8.27 7.16 -17.01
C TYR A 105 9.55 6.52 -17.56
N GLU A 106 10.67 7.23 -17.42
CA GLU A 106 11.94 6.88 -18.06
C GLU A 106 12.41 5.47 -17.65
N ASN A 107 12.41 5.20 -16.34
CA ASN A 107 12.75 3.89 -15.80
C ASN A 107 11.52 3.16 -15.26
N GLY A 108 10.85 2.41 -16.15
CA GLY A 108 9.66 1.66 -15.76
C GLY A 108 9.90 0.58 -14.70
N SER A 109 11.13 0.06 -14.57
CA SER A 109 11.46 -0.94 -13.55
C SER A 109 11.57 -0.33 -12.15
N GLU A 110 12.16 0.87 -12.05
CA GLU A 110 12.19 1.64 -10.80
C GLU A 110 10.78 2.03 -10.35
N LEU A 111 9.94 2.50 -11.27
CA LEU A 111 8.55 2.85 -10.95
C LEU A 111 7.76 1.64 -10.44
N LEU A 112 7.90 0.48 -11.10
CA LEU A 112 7.27 -0.75 -10.66
C LEU A 112 7.75 -1.20 -9.28
N PHE A 113 9.05 -1.07 -9.02
CA PHE A 113 9.63 -1.39 -7.71
C PHE A 113 9.07 -0.46 -6.62
N PHE A 114 9.03 0.85 -6.88
CA PHE A 114 8.46 1.84 -5.96
C PHE A 114 6.97 1.60 -5.70
N HIS A 115 6.19 1.32 -6.74
CA HIS A 115 4.78 0.91 -6.62
C HIS A 115 4.64 -0.28 -5.65
N ASN A 116 5.45 -1.33 -5.83
CA ASN A 116 5.37 -2.52 -5.00
C ASN A 116 5.75 -2.25 -3.54
N GLN A 117 6.76 -1.40 -3.30
CA GLN A 117 7.11 -0.98 -1.95
C GLN A 117 5.96 -0.22 -1.28
N LEU A 118 5.27 0.69 -1.98
CA LEU A 118 4.10 1.40 -1.44
C LEU A 118 2.95 0.43 -1.12
N ILE A 119 2.71 -0.58 -1.95
CA ILE A 119 1.71 -1.61 -1.66
C ILE A 119 2.04 -2.38 -0.38
N GLN A 120 3.30 -2.76 -0.17
CA GLN A 120 3.76 -3.42 1.06
C GLN A 120 3.66 -2.48 2.27
N LEU A 121 4.05 -1.22 2.10
CA LEU A 121 3.94 -0.18 3.12
C LEU A 121 2.48 -0.01 3.55
N PHE A 122 1.53 0.07 2.61
CA PHE A 122 0.11 0.20 2.93
C PHE A 122 -0.50 -1.07 3.55
N ASN A 123 -0.03 -2.26 3.15
CA ASN A 123 -0.40 -3.51 3.84
C ASN A 123 0.05 -3.49 5.31
N SER A 124 1.30 -3.10 5.55
CA SER A 124 1.83 -3.00 6.91
C SER A 124 1.08 -1.94 7.73
N GLY A 125 0.77 -0.79 7.14
CA GLY A 125 -0.05 0.25 7.78
C GLY A 125 -1.45 -0.23 8.12
N TYR A 126 -2.08 -1.02 7.24
CA TYR A 126 -3.37 -1.65 7.51
C TYR A 126 -3.28 -2.58 8.72
N GLN A 127 -2.28 -3.47 8.75
CA GLN A 127 -2.10 -4.39 9.87
C GLN A 127 -1.81 -3.67 11.19
N ILE A 128 -0.99 -2.62 11.16
CA ILE A 128 -0.73 -1.76 12.32
C ILE A 128 -2.03 -1.11 12.80
N ALA A 129 -2.87 -0.63 11.88
CA ALA A 129 -4.13 0.02 12.24
C ALA A 129 -5.17 -0.95 12.84
N GLN A 130 -5.19 -2.22 12.39
CA GLN A 130 -6.08 -3.24 12.95
C GLN A 130 -5.57 -3.83 14.27
N ASN A 131 -4.26 -4.04 14.38
CA ASN A 131 -3.62 -4.70 15.53
C ASN A 131 -3.06 -3.71 16.56
N GLY A 132 -3.13 -2.41 16.29
CA GLY A 132 -2.58 -1.36 17.14
C GLY A 132 -3.19 -1.40 18.54
N ASN A 133 -2.40 -1.81 19.52
CA ASN A 133 -2.76 -1.72 20.94
C ASN A 133 -2.68 -0.25 21.40
N SER A 134 -3.55 0.15 22.32
CA SER A 134 -3.58 1.51 22.91
C SER A 134 -2.24 1.97 23.52
N ALA A 135 -1.34 1.04 23.86
CA ALA A 135 0.01 1.33 24.34
C ALA A 135 0.92 1.95 23.25
N MET A 136 0.69 1.64 21.98
CA MET A 136 1.43 2.22 20.86
C MET A 136 0.92 3.64 20.55
N GLU A 137 -0.39 3.85 20.67
CA GLU A 137 -1.04 5.16 20.53
C GLU A 137 -0.53 6.16 21.59
N ALA A 138 -0.38 5.74 22.85
CA ALA A 138 0.04 6.60 23.95
C ALA A 138 1.50 7.09 23.88
N ASN A 139 2.36 6.42 23.09
CA ASN A 139 3.80 6.72 23.02
C ASN A 139 4.18 7.67 21.86
N LEU A 140 3.23 8.10 21.03
CA LEU A 140 3.49 8.94 19.84
C LEU A 140 3.67 10.44 20.16
N ILE A 141 3.25 10.89 21.34
CA ILE A 141 2.87 12.29 21.59
C ILE A 141 4.04 13.28 21.84
N PRO A 142 5.19 12.95 22.48
CA PRO A 142 6.16 14.01 22.83
C PRO A 142 7.30 14.27 21.82
N HIS A 143 7.45 13.49 20.73
CA HIS A 143 8.77 13.36 20.06
C HIS A 143 8.86 13.84 18.59
N LEU A 144 7.86 14.58 18.10
CA LEU A 144 7.72 14.96 16.69
C LEU A 144 8.29 16.34 16.30
N GLN A 145 8.72 17.16 17.25
CA GLN A 145 9.04 18.58 17.02
C GLN A 145 10.15 18.86 16.00
N SER A 146 11.08 17.93 15.70
CA SER A 146 12.16 18.19 14.73
C SER A 146 11.81 17.86 13.28
N GLU A 147 10.71 17.16 13.02
CA GLU A 147 10.36 16.66 11.68
C GLU A 147 9.04 17.24 11.14
N GLU A 148 8.40 18.14 11.90
CA GLU A 148 7.14 18.81 11.52
C GLU A 148 7.21 19.51 10.17
N SER A 149 8.39 20.02 9.76
CA SER A 149 8.53 20.72 8.47
C SER A 149 8.34 19.82 7.25
N LEU A 150 8.46 18.50 7.39
CA LEU A 150 8.28 17.55 6.30
C LEU A 150 6.82 17.11 6.13
N ILE A 151 6.02 17.27 7.19
CA ILE A 151 4.61 16.86 7.28
C ILE A 151 3.75 18.05 6.89
N SER A 152 3.21 18.02 5.67
CA SER A 152 2.45 19.15 5.12
C SER A 152 0.99 18.81 4.84
N CYS A 153 0.67 17.53 4.67
CA CYS A 153 -0.63 17.11 4.15
C CYS A 153 -1.58 16.70 5.28
N LEU A 154 -1.08 16.11 6.37
CA LEU A 154 -1.90 15.77 7.54
C LEU A 154 -2.38 17.02 8.28
N ASP A 155 -3.62 17.02 8.77
CA ASP A 155 -4.11 18.03 9.72
C ASP A 155 -3.64 17.75 11.16
N ASP A 156 -3.87 18.70 12.07
CA ASP A 156 -3.36 18.60 13.45
C ASP A 156 -3.88 17.36 14.20
N ALA A 157 -5.14 16.96 13.97
CA ALA A 157 -5.73 15.80 14.61
C ALA A 157 -5.18 14.48 14.02
N GLU A 158 -4.95 14.46 12.71
CA GLU A 158 -4.31 13.35 12.01
C GLU A 158 -2.83 13.18 12.44
N ARG A 159 -2.11 14.29 12.68
CA ARG A 159 -0.72 14.28 13.19
C ARG A 159 -0.63 13.82 14.64
N GLU A 160 -1.56 14.25 15.49
CA GLU A 160 -1.59 13.85 16.90
C GLU A 160 -1.89 12.35 17.05
N ASN A 161 -2.69 11.78 16.16
CA ASN A 161 -3.03 10.36 16.18
C ASN A 161 -3.00 9.70 14.79
N PRO A 162 -1.80 9.44 14.24
CA PRO A 162 -1.65 8.88 12.90
C PRO A 162 -2.20 7.45 12.81
N ILE A 163 -2.17 6.66 13.90
CA ILE A 163 -2.76 5.31 13.91
C ILE A 163 -4.28 5.39 13.77
N LYS A 164 -4.94 6.30 14.48
CA LYS A 164 -6.40 6.52 14.33
C LYS A 164 -6.75 6.97 12.91
N TYR A 165 -5.94 7.85 12.31
CA TYR A 165 -6.08 8.23 10.91
C TYR A 165 -5.95 7.01 9.98
N LEU A 166 -4.90 6.19 10.13
CA LEU A 166 -4.72 4.97 9.34
C LEU A 166 -5.90 4.01 9.52
N LYS A 167 -6.44 3.85 10.73
CA LYS A 167 -7.59 2.98 10.99
C LYS A 167 -8.87 3.43 10.30
N ALA A 168 -9.11 4.74 10.26
CA ALA A 168 -10.25 5.31 9.54
C ALA A 168 -10.07 5.18 8.02
N THR A 169 -8.85 5.40 7.54
CA THR A 169 -8.53 5.55 6.12
C THR A 169 -8.26 4.21 5.42
N LEU A 170 -7.47 3.32 6.03
CA LEU A 170 -7.16 1.98 5.54
C LEU A 170 -8.24 0.99 6.00
N ASN A 171 -9.47 1.21 5.54
CA ASN A 171 -10.52 0.20 5.57
C ASN A 171 -10.57 -0.52 4.20
N LEU A 172 -11.21 -1.69 4.16
CA LEU A 172 -11.22 -2.53 2.97
C LEU A 172 -11.78 -1.81 1.71
N PRO A 173 -12.95 -1.13 1.75
CA PRO A 173 -13.42 -0.34 0.60
C PRO A 173 -12.39 0.66 0.07
N ASN A 174 -11.74 1.41 0.97
CA ASN A 174 -10.75 2.41 0.58
C ASN A 174 -9.48 1.76 0.01
N ILE A 175 -9.06 0.62 0.54
CA ILE A 175 -7.89 -0.11 0.04
C ILE A 175 -8.13 -0.63 -1.37
N ILE A 176 -9.33 -1.14 -1.67
CA ILE A 176 -9.71 -1.57 -3.03
C ILE A 176 -9.59 -0.39 -3.99
N ASP A 177 -10.20 0.74 -3.65
CA ASP A 177 -10.19 1.94 -4.50
C ASP A 177 -8.75 2.49 -4.66
N LEU A 178 -7.98 2.56 -3.58
CA LEU A 178 -6.58 3.02 -3.58
C LEU A 178 -5.72 2.16 -4.52
N ARG A 179 -5.83 0.84 -4.40
CA ARG A 179 -5.07 -0.12 -5.21
C ARG A 179 -5.45 -0.03 -6.68
N PHE A 180 -6.75 0.01 -6.96
CA PHE A 180 -7.23 0.18 -8.31
C PHE A 180 -6.65 1.44 -8.95
N GLY A 181 -6.74 2.61 -8.28
CA GLY A 181 -6.21 3.82 -8.87
C GLY A 181 -4.68 3.83 -8.96
N MET A 182 -3.95 3.24 -8.00
CA MET A 182 -2.48 3.13 -8.08
C MET A 182 -2.08 2.30 -9.29
N GLN A 183 -2.86 1.29 -9.61
CA GLN A 183 -2.63 0.45 -10.77
C GLN A 183 -2.88 1.20 -12.08
N GLU A 184 -3.98 1.95 -12.17
CA GLU A 184 -4.28 2.76 -13.34
C GLU A 184 -3.22 3.87 -13.54
N TRP A 185 -2.64 4.39 -12.45
CA TRP A 185 -1.49 5.29 -12.50
C TRP A 185 -0.23 4.59 -13.00
N LEU A 186 0.07 3.38 -12.52
CA LEU A 186 1.22 2.62 -12.96
C LEU A 186 1.12 2.30 -14.46
N TYR A 187 -0.03 1.80 -14.89
CA TYR A 187 -0.31 1.52 -16.29
C TYR A 187 -0.16 2.79 -17.16
N SER A 188 -0.79 3.89 -16.74
CA SER A 188 -0.75 5.15 -17.48
C SER A 188 0.67 5.70 -17.58
N ALA A 189 1.44 5.70 -16.49
CA ALA A 189 2.80 6.19 -16.49
C ALA A 189 3.78 5.34 -17.32
N LEU A 190 3.46 4.06 -17.57
CA LEU A 190 4.27 3.16 -18.38
C LEU A 190 3.88 3.14 -19.87
N SER A 191 2.79 3.81 -20.25
CA SER A 191 2.23 3.81 -21.60
C SER A 191 2.09 5.22 -22.17
N VAL A 192 2.60 5.43 -23.38
CA VAL A 192 2.48 6.72 -24.09
C VAL A 192 1.07 7.01 -24.61
N ARG A 193 0.17 6.02 -24.57
CA ARG A 193 -1.17 6.07 -25.20
C ARG A 193 -2.31 6.17 -24.18
N SER A 194 -1.99 6.28 -22.90
CA SER A 194 -2.98 6.28 -21.82
C SER A 194 -2.66 7.41 -20.86
N SER A 195 -3.71 7.95 -20.26
CA SER A 195 -3.62 8.94 -19.19
C SER A 195 -4.72 8.69 -18.18
N ILE A 196 -4.46 9.06 -16.92
CA ILE A 196 -5.48 9.03 -15.88
C ILE A 196 -6.52 10.17 -16.01
N ASN A 197 -6.38 11.07 -16.99
CA ASN A 197 -7.29 12.22 -17.19
C ASN A 197 -8.76 11.82 -17.46
N GLU A 198 -8.98 10.62 -17.99
CA GLU A 198 -10.33 10.12 -18.31
C GLU A 198 -11.03 9.48 -17.11
N TYR A 199 -10.33 9.32 -15.97
CA TYR A 199 -10.87 8.67 -14.78
C TYR A 199 -11.61 9.66 -13.89
N ASP A 200 -12.41 9.11 -12.97
CA ASP A 200 -13.08 9.89 -11.93
C ASP A 200 -12.06 10.67 -11.08
N THR A 201 -12.41 11.89 -10.67
CA THR A 201 -11.55 12.77 -9.85
C THR A 201 -11.08 12.10 -8.56
N LYS A 202 -11.83 11.11 -8.05
CA LYS A 202 -11.43 10.31 -6.88
C LYS A 202 -10.14 9.52 -7.11
N PHE A 203 -9.86 9.10 -8.34
CA PHE A 203 -8.65 8.37 -8.71
C PHE A 203 -7.52 9.28 -9.22
N ILE A 204 -7.72 10.61 -9.21
CA ILE A 204 -6.73 11.59 -9.66
C ILE A 204 -6.23 12.38 -8.46
N PHE A 205 -6.84 13.52 -8.14
CA PHE A 205 -6.32 14.43 -7.11
C PHE A 205 -6.57 13.90 -5.70
N ILE A 206 -7.77 13.36 -5.44
CA ILE A 206 -8.12 12.83 -4.11
C ILE A 206 -7.19 11.67 -3.74
N GLN A 207 -6.90 10.80 -4.71
CA GLN A 207 -5.95 9.72 -4.52
C GLN A 207 -4.52 10.22 -4.29
N PHE A 208 -4.08 11.24 -5.03
CA PHE A 208 -2.76 11.84 -4.80
C PHE A 208 -2.60 12.35 -3.37
N GLU A 209 -3.55 13.16 -2.91
CA GLU A 209 -3.57 13.70 -1.55
C GLU A 209 -3.62 12.58 -0.50
N LEU A 210 -4.43 11.54 -0.74
CA LEU A 210 -4.52 10.37 0.11
C LEU A 210 -3.19 9.63 0.22
N LEU A 211 -2.48 9.40 -0.90
CA LEU A 211 -1.17 8.76 -0.91
C LEU A 211 -0.14 9.57 -0.10
N GLU A 212 -0.11 10.89 -0.26
CA GLU A 212 0.79 11.75 0.52
C GLU A 212 0.49 11.66 2.03
N LYS A 213 -0.78 11.79 2.43
CA LYS A 213 -1.19 11.67 3.84
C LYS A 213 -0.84 10.29 4.43
N LEU A 214 -1.07 9.21 3.69
CA LEU A 214 -0.76 7.85 4.15
C LEU A 214 0.75 7.68 4.41
N VAL A 215 1.60 8.16 3.50
CA VAL A 215 3.06 8.09 3.68
C VAL A 215 3.50 8.95 4.87
N GLU A 216 2.98 10.17 5.01
CA GLU A 216 3.27 11.03 6.17
C GLU A 216 2.85 10.37 7.49
N ALA A 217 1.67 9.76 7.56
CA ALA A 217 1.18 9.10 8.77
C ALA A 217 2.06 7.90 9.16
N MET A 218 2.51 7.11 8.18
CA MET A 218 3.41 5.98 8.43
C MET A 218 4.82 6.44 8.81
N PHE A 219 5.28 7.56 8.26
CA PHE A 219 6.53 8.18 8.66
C PHE A 219 6.49 8.63 10.13
N LEU A 220 5.40 9.26 10.59
CA LEU A 220 5.22 9.63 12.00
C LEU A 220 5.29 8.41 12.93
N ILE A 221 4.66 7.30 12.55
CA ILE A 221 4.70 6.03 13.30
C ILE A 221 6.13 5.47 13.33
N HIS A 222 6.84 5.51 12.21
CA HIS A 222 8.24 5.10 12.14
C HIS A 222 9.15 5.95 13.05
N ALA A 223 9.05 7.28 12.97
CA ALA A 223 9.86 8.21 13.74
C ALA A 223 9.69 8.01 15.25
N ALA A 224 8.46 7.77 15.72
CA ALA A 224 8.18 7.53 17.13
C ALA A 224 8.67 6.16 17.64
N THR A 225 8.82 5.17 16.75
CA THR A 225 9.27 3.81 17.14
C THR A 225 10.77 3.60 17.01
N SER A 226 11.49 4.49 16.33
CA SER A 226 12.95 4.39 16.10
C SER A 226 13.79 5.09 17.17
N LYS A 227 13.21 5.93 18.03
CA LYS A 227 13.90 6.66 19.11
C LYS A 227 13.89 5.94 20.48
N LYS A 228 13.54 4.65 20.52
CA LYS A 228 13.62 3.76 21.70
C LYS A 228 14.85 2.87 21.61
#